data_AF-A0A4Q2XKQ5-F1
#
_entry.id   AF-A0A4Q2XKQ5-F1
#
_cell.length_a   1.000
_cell.length_b   1.000
_cell.length_c   1.000
_cell.angle_alpha   90.00
_cell.angle_beta   90.00
_cell.angle_gamma   90.00
#
_symmetry.space_group_name_H-M   'P 1'
#
loop_
_entity.id
_entity.type
_entity.pdbx_description
1 polymer ?
#
loop_
_entity_poly.entity_id
_entity_poly.type
_entity_poly.pdbx_seq_one_letter_code
_entity_poly.pdbx_strand_id
1 'polypeptide(L)' 'KSGYRLVGDADFAAIASKCRAITPVPGGVGPMTIAMLISNTIKAARQIHGVAG' A
#
# COMPACT_ATOMS: atom_id res chain seq x y z
N LYS A 1 -19.13 16.02 16.17
CA LYS A 1 -18.75 15.05 15.12
C LYS A 1 -17.85 14.00 15.75
N SER A 2 -18.35 12.79 16.00
CA SER A 2 -17.47 11.68 16.38
C SER A 2 -16.87 11.13 15.10
N GLY A 3 -15.59 11.40 14.86
CA GLY A 3 -14.86 10.96 13.68
C GLY A 3 -13.51 10.41 14.11
N TYR A 4 -13.14 9.26 13.57
CA TYR A 4 -11.80 8.70 13.73
C TYR A 4 -10.89 9.23 12.62
N ARG A 5 -9.59 9.38 12.93
CA ARG A 5 -8.56 9.75 11.95
C ARG A 5 -7.65 8.54 11.74
N LEU A 6 -7.36 8.23 10.48
CA LEU A 6 -6.37 7.21 10.14
C LEU A 6 -4.98 7.83 10.23
N VAL A 7 -4.14 7.27 11.09
CA VAL A 7 -2.76 7.73 11.35
C VAL A 7 -1.83 6.53 11.17
N GLY A 8 -0.63 6.76 10.63
CA GLY A 8 0.41 5.75 10.49
C GLY A 8 1.46 5.85 11.58
N ASP A 9 2.46 4.97 11.52
CA ASP A 9 3.48 4.85 12.58
C ASP A 9 4.54 5.96 12.55
N ALA A 10 4.64 6.70 11.44
CA ALA A 10 5.65 7.72 11.23
C ALA A 10 5.18 9.13 11.62
N ASP A 11 6.02 9.88 12.35
CA ASP A 11 5.88 11.33 12.47
C ASP A 11 6.27 12.00 11.15
N PHE A 12 5.27 12.15 10.28
CA PHE A 12 5.43 12.66 8.92
C PHE A 12 6.09 14.05 8.91
N ALA A 13 5.74 14.93 9.86
CA ALA A 13 6.26 16.30 9.90
C ALA A 13 7.76 16.33 10.24
N ALA A 14 8.20 15.47 11.17
CA ALA A 14 9.59 15.42 11.60
C ALA A 14 10.57 14.84 10.55
N ILE A 15 10.05 14.06 9.59
CA ILE A 15 10.89 13.31 8.63
C ILE A 15 10.69 13.73 7.16
N ALA A 16 9.62 14.44 6.81
CA ALA A 16 9.34 14.83 5.43
C ALA A 16 10.48 15.63 4.76
N SER A 17 11.20 16.48 5.51
CA SER A 17 12.34 17.26 4.98
C SER A 17 13.65 16.47 4.89
N LYS A 18 13.71 15.27 5.51
CA LYS A 18 14.92 14.43 5.58
C LYS A 18 14.93 13.34 4.50
N CYS A 19 13.77 12.99 3.95
CA CYS A 19 13.59 11.88 3.02
C CYS A 19 13.42 12.36 1.57
N ARG A 20 13.96 11.62 0.60
CA ARG A 20 13.74 11.88 -0.85
C ARG A 20 12.31 11.56 -1.29
N ALA A 21 11.66 10.61 -0.62
CA ALA A 21 10.26 10.23 -0.84
C ALA A 21 9.66 9.70 0.46
N ILE A 22 8.34 9.87 0.62
CA ILE A 22 7.60 9.46 1.82
C ILE A 22 6.19 9.02 1.42
N THR A 23 5.69 7.93 2.01
CA THR A 23 4.32 7.44 1.78
C THR A 23 3.38 7.96 2.85
N PRO A 24 2.35 8.76 2.50
CA PRO A 24 1.46 9.36 3.49
C PRO A 24 0.47 8.34 4.06
N VAL A 25 -0.04 8.63 5.25
CA VAL A 25 -1.23 7.95 5.81
C VAL A 25 -2.25 9.04 6.15
N PRO A 26 -3.48 8.98 5.60
CA PRO A 26 -3.99 7.98 4.65
C PRO A 26 -3.41 8.12 3.23
N GLY A 27 -3.64 7.10 2.38
CA GLY A 27 -3.37 7.18 0.93
C GLY A 27 -2.05 6.58 0.44
N GLY A 28 -1.21 6.06 1.34
CA GLY A 28 0.07 5.43 0.99
C GLY A 28 -0.07 3.94 0.69
N VAL A 29 0.44 3.10 1.59
CA VAL A 29 0.59 1.66 1.33
C VAL A 29 -0.73 0.89 1.26
N GLY A 30 -1.81 1.38 1.90
CA GLY A 30 -3.10 0.67 1.99
C GLY A 30 -3.67 0.23 0.62
N PRO A 31 -3.92 1.18 -0.32
CA PRO A 31 -4.38 0.84 -1.66
C PRO A 31 -3.43 -0.10 -2.43
N MET A 32 -2.12 0.09 -2.27
CA MET A 32 -1.12 -0.77 -2.92
C MET A 32 -1.14 -2.20 -2.37
N THR A 33 -1.38 -2.40 -1.06
CA THR A 33 -1.52 -3.74 -0.47
C THR A 33 -2.67 -4.50 -1.11
N ILE A 34 -3.82 -3.85 -1.32
CA ILE A 34 -4.97 -4.46 -1.99
C ILE A 34 -4.62 -4.82 -3.44
N ALA A 35 -4.02 -3.87 -4.18
CA ALA A 35 -3.62 -4.09 -5.56
C ALA A 35 -2.62 -5.25 -5.69
N MET A 36 -1.63 -5.32 -4.80
CA MET A 36 -0.61 -6.37 -4.81
C MET A 36 -1.16 -7.73 -4.40
N LEU A 37 -2.12 -7.78 -3.47
CA LEU A 37 -2.85 -9.02 -3.18
C LEU A 37 -3.54 -9.56 -4.44
N ILE A 38 -4.28 -8.70 -5.15
CA ILE A 38 -4.96 -9.10 -6.39
C ILE A 38 -3.96 -9.53 -7.46
N SER A 39 -2.87 -8.78 -7.62
CA SER A 39 -1.79 -9.13 -8.57
C SER A 39 -1.19 -10.50 -8.26
N ASN A 40 -0.92 -10.80 -7.00
CA ASN A 40 -0.40 -12.10 -6.57
C ASN A 40 -1.42 -13.23 -6.81
N THR A 41 -2.70 -12.97 -6.55
CA THR A 41 -3.79 -13.93 -6.85
C THR A 41 -3.86 -14.25 -8.34
N ILE A 42 -3.80 -13.24 -9.21
CA ILE A 42 -3.79 -13.43 -10.67
C ILE A 42 -2.56 -14.23 -11.10
N LYS A 43 -1.38 -13.91 -10.55
CA LYS A 43 -0.15 -14.64 -10.84
C LYS A 43 -0.26 -16.12 -10.45
N ALA A 44 -0.79 -16.42 -9.27
CA ALA A 44 -1.01 -17.78 -8.80
C ALA A 44 -2.01 -18.53 -9.70
N ALA A 45 -3.12 -17.89 -10.09
CA ALA A 45 -4.10 -18.48 -11.00
C ALA A 45 -3.47 -18.81 -12.37
N ARG A 46 -2.67 -17.90 -12.95
CA ARG A 46 -1.94 -18.15 -14.20
C ARG A 46 -1.00 -19.35 -14.10
N GLN A 47 -0.28 -19.48 -12.99
CA GLN A 47 0.62 -20.62 -12.73
C GLN A 47 -0.14 -21.94 -12.64
N ILE A 48 -1.26 -21.98 -11.92
CA ILE A 48 -2.10 -23.18 -11.77
C ILE A 48 -2.67 -23.62 -13.13
N HIS A 49 -3.10 -22.66 -13.96
CA HIS A 49 -3.73 -22.94 -15.25
C HIS A 49 -2.75 -23.03 -16.42
N GLY A 50 -1.43 -22.97 -16.17
CA GLY A 50 -0.41 -23.08 -17.22
C GLY A 50 -0.44 -21.95 -18.26
N VAL A 51 -1.05 -20.82 -17.93
CA VAL A 51 -1.15 -19.66 -18.83
C VAL A 51 0.09 -18.79 -18.59
N ALA A 52 1.06 -18.86 -19.50
CA ALA A 52 2.21 -17.96 -19.46
C ALA A 52 1.73 -16.50 -19.51
N GLY A 53 2.24 -15.69 -18.57
CA GLY A 53 1.99 -14.25 -18.51
C GLY A 53 2.79 -13.50 -19.55
#